data_AF-G7ZCB3-F1
#
_entry.id   AF-G7ZCB3-F1
#
_cell.length_a   1.000
_cell.length_b   1.000
_cell.length_c   1.000
_cell.angle_alpha   90.00
_cell.angle_beta   90.00
_cell.angle_gamma   90.00
#
_symmetry.space_group_name_H-M   'P 1'
#
loop_
_entity.id
_entity.type
_entity.pdbx_description
1 polymer ?
#
loop_
_entity_poly.entity_id
_entity_poly.type
_entity_poly.pdbx_seq_one_letter_code
_entity_poly.pdbx_strand_id
1 'polypeptide(L)' 'MLTIDRQIQELRAELAGSVLTRRERVQAQAALTALIARRAARERAFDARIAEDAAPG' A
#
# COMPACT_ATOMS: atom_id res chain seq x y z
N MET A 1 -16.13 0.48 -2.14
CA MET A 1 -14.73 0.48 -2.65
C MET A 1 -13.80 0.52 -1.45
N LEU A 2 -12.97 -0.50 -1.22
CA LEU A 2 -12.09 -0.56 -0.03
C LEU A 2 -10.95 0.46 -0.16
N THR A 3 -10.60 1.15 0.93
CA THR A 3 -9.42 2.05 0.97
C THR A 3 -8.12 1.26 0.84
N ILE A 4 -7.05 1.90 0.37
CA ILE A 4 -5.73 1.23 0.23
C ILE A 4 -5.26 0.67 1.58
N ASP A 5 -5.46 1.41 2.67
CA ASP A 5 -5.10 0.96 4.01
C ASP A 5 -5.86 -0.30 4.44
N ARG A 6 -7.16 -0.38 4.11
CA ARG A 6 -7.97 -1.56 4.42
C ARG A 6 -7.52 -2.78 3.62
N GLN A 7 -7.24 -2.61 2.33
CA GLN A 7 -6.71 -3.70 1.48
C GLN A 7 -5.34 -4.21 1.98
N ILE A 8 -4.49 -3.30 2.47
CA ILE A 8 -3.20 -3.65 3.09
C ILE A 8 -3.42 -4.49 4.36
N GLN A 9 -4.37 -4.12 5.23
CA GLN A 9 -4.63 -4.85 6.46
C GLN A 9 -5.24 -6.24 6.20
N GLU A 10 -6.14 -6.35 5.24
CA GLU A 10 -6.73 -7.62 4.82
C GLU A 10 -5.65 -8.58 4.28
N LEU A 11 -4.76 -8.11 3.39
CA LEU A 11 -3.65 -8.92 2.88
C LEU A 11 -2.65 -9.32 3.97
N ARG A 12 -2.39 -8.45 4.95
CA ARG A 12 -1.54 -8.79 6.10
C ARG A 12 -2.17 -9.88 6.96
N ALA A 13 -3.47 -9.80 7.20
CA ALA A 13 -4.20 -10.82 7.94
C ALA A 13 -4.19 -12.17 7.20
N GLU A 14 -4.41 -12.17 5.88
CA GLU A 14 -4.33 -13.36 5.05
C GLU A 14 -2.93 -13.99 5.06
N LEU A 15 -1.88 -13.18 4.93
CA LEU A 15 -0.49 -13.64 4.96
C LEU A 15 -0.07 -14.19 6.33
N ALA A 16 -0.59 -13.62 7.42
CA ALA A 16 -0.37 -14.11 8.78
C ALA A 16 -1.11 -15.43 9.06
N GLY A 17 -2.16 -15.72 8.30
CA GLY A 17 -2.88 -16.98 8.34
C GLY A 17 -2.09 -18.15 7.74
N SER A 18 -2.41 -19.36 8.19
CA SER A 18 -1.83 -20.61 7.66
C SER A 18 -2.65 -21.22 6.50
N VAL A 19 -3.63 -20.48 5.97
CA VAL A 19 -4.60 -20.98 4.98
C VAL A 19 -4.06 -20.93 3.55
N LEU A 20 -3.10 -20.05 3.28
CA LEU A 20 -2.55 -19.85 1.94
C LEU A 20 -1.53 -20.93 1.57
N THR A 21 -1.65 -21.46 0.37
CA THR A 21 -0.60 -22.23 -0.29
C THR A 21 0.63 -21.35 -0.56
N ARG A 22 1.78 -21.97 -0.85
CA ARG A 22 3.01 -21.23 -1.21
C ARG A 22 2.79 -20.27 -2.39
N ARG A 23 2.00 -20.67 -3.39
CA ARG A 23 1.72 -19.84 -4.57
C ARG A 23 0.86 -18.64 -4.20
N GLU A 24 -0.20 -18.85 -3.44
CA GLU A 24 -1.09 -17.77 -2.98
C GLU A 24 -0.35 -16.80 -2.07
N ARG A 25 0.52 -17.31 -1.19
CA ARG A 25 1.37 -16.46 -0.35
C ARG A 25 2.27 -15.55 -1.18
N VAL A 26 2.90 -16.04 -2.24
CA VAL A 26 3.72 -15.22 -3.15
C VAL A 26 2.88 -14.16 -3.85
N GLN A 27 1.67 -14.53 -4.32
CA GLN A 27 0.75 -13.58 -4.97
C GLN A 27 0.27 -12.49 -4.01
N ALA A 28 -0.14 -12.87 -2.80
CA ALA A 28 -0.56 -11.94 -1.75
C ALA A 28 0.59 -11.02 -1.32
N GLN A 29 1.83 -11.54 -1.23
CA GLN A 29 3.02 -10.73 -0.95
C GLN A 29 3.26 -9.69 -2.06
N ALA A 30 3.19 -10.10 -3.32
CA ALA A 30 3.36 -9.18 -4.45
C ALA A 30 2.27 -8.09 -4.49
N ALA A 31 1.02 -8.46 -4.23
CA ALA A 31 -0.10 -7.52 -4.13
C ALA A 31 0.10 -6.52 -2.98
N LEU A 32 0.55 -6.99 -1.80
CA LEU A 32 0.85 -6.15 -0.65
C LEU A 32 1.97 -5.15 -0.97
N THR A 33 3.07 -5.61 -1.59
CA THR A 33 4.17 -4.74 -2.00
C THR A 33 3.71 -3.65 -2.98
N ALA A 34 2.88 -4.01 -3.97
CA ALA A 34 2.35 -3.04 -4.92
C ALA A 34 1.45 -1.99 -4.25
N LEU A 35 0.61 -2.39 -3.29
CA LEU A 35 -0.25 -1.47 -2.55
C LEU A 35 0.54 -0.53 -1.65
N ILE A 36 1.58 -1.02 -0.98
CA ILE A 36 2.49 -0.18 -0.16
C ILE A 36 3.21 0.83 -1.05
N ALA A 37 3.74 0.41 -2.20
CA ALA A 37 4.39 1.32 -3.15
C ALA A 37 3.43 2.39 -3.66
N ARG A 38 2.17 2.02 -3.94
CA ARG A 38 1.12 2.96 -4.37
C ARG A 38 0.76 3.95 -3.27
N ARG A 39 0.70 3.51 -2.01
CA ARG A 39 0.47 4.37 -0.84
C ARG A 39 1.61 5.38 -0.69
N ALA A 40 2.85 4.92 -0.71
CA ALA A 40 4.04 5.77 -0.62
C ALA A 40 4.13 6.78 -1.77
N ALA A 41 3.74 6.40 -2.99
CA ALA A 41 3.71 7.31 -4.13
C ALA A 41 2.67 8.43 -3.94
N ARG A 42 1.51 8.12 -3.35
CA ARG A 42 0.48 9.13 -3.03
C ARG A 42 0.91 10.06 -1.91
N GLU A 43 1.54 9.53 -0.86
CA GLU A 43 2.12 10.33 0.23
C GLU A 43 3.16 11.30 -0.32
N ARG A 44 4.13 10.82 -1.12
CA ARG A 44 5.12 11.70 -1.76
C ARG A 44 4.51 12.75 -2.68
N ALA A 45 3.48 12.40 -3.44
CA ALA A 45 2.78 13.37 -4.31
C ALA A 45 2.01 14.42 -3.50
N PHE A 46 1.51 14.05 -2.32
CA PHE A 46 0.89 14.99 -1.39
C PHE A 46 1.94 15.92 -0.77
N ASP A 47 3.05 15.37 -0.24
CA ASP A 47 4.14 16.15 0.35
C ASP A 47 4.75 17.13 -0.66
N ALA A 48 4.93 16.71 -1.92
CA ALA A 48 5.41 17.59 -2.99
C ALA A 48 4.48 18.77 -3.26
N ARG A 49 3.15 18.56 -3.23
CA ARG A 49 2.17 19.64 -3.39
C ARG A 49 2.18 20.60 -2.21
N ILE A 50 2.34 20.09 -0.99
CA ILE A 50 2.47 20.93 0.20
C ILE A 50 3.76 21.78 0.12
N ALA A 51 4.86 21.19 -0.35
CA ALA A 51 6.12 21.92 -0.53
C ALA A 51 6.04 23.00 -1.63
N GLU A 52 5.30 22.75 -2.71
CA GLU A 52 5.05 23.73 -3.78
C GLU A 52 4.20 24.92 -3.29
N ASP A 53 3.15 24.65 -2.51
CA ASP A 53 2.28 25.68 -1.93
C ASP A 53 2.99 26.49 -0.82
N ALA A 54 3.96 25.90 -0.13
CA ALA A 54 4.75 26.55 0.92
C ALA A 54 5.96 27.35 0.40
N ALA A 55 6.31 27.23 -0.89
CA ALA A 55 7.37 28.02 -1.49
C ALA A 55 6.88 29.47 -1.72
N PRO A 56 7.56 30.51 -1.17
CA PRO A 56 7.17 31.89 -1.42
C PRO A 56 7.42 32.20 -2.90
N GLY A 57 6.37 32.63 -3.60
CA GLY A 57 6.49 33.26 -4.92
C GLY A 57 7.22 34.59 -4.87
#